data_AF-A0A7K2BSE6-F1
#
_entry.id   AF-A0A7K2BSE6-F1
#
_cell.length_a   1.000
_cell.length_b   1.000
_cell.length_c   1.000
_cell.angle_alpha   90.00
_cell.angle_beta   90.00
_cell.angle_gamma   90.00
#
_symmetry.space_group_name_H-M   'P 1'
#
loop_
_entity.id
_entity.type
_entity.pdbx_description
1 polymer ?
#
loop_
_entity_poly.entity_id
_entity_poly.type
_entity_poly.pdbx_seq_one_letter_code
_entity_poly.pdbx_strand_id
1 'polypeptide(L)' 'RRFAAIYGRAGRIVGVLGFNRPRHVMRYRALIEQGASFDEALAAEF' A
#
# COMPACT_ATOMS: atom_id res chain seq x y z
N ARG A 1 -12.56 -12.70 5.28
CA ARG A 1 -11.41 -12.67 4.33
C ARG A 1 -10.46 -11.55 4.76
N ARG A 2 -9.15 -11.75 4.65
CA ARG A 2 -8.12 -10.74 4.95
C ARG A 2 -7.65 -10.16 3.63
N PHE A 3 -7.60 -8.84 3.49
CA PHE A 3 -7.14 -8.19 2.27
C PHE A 3 -6.58 -6.79 2.57
N ALA A 4 -5.73 -6.31 1.67
CA ALA A 4 -5.29 -4.94 1.60
C ALA A 4 -5.61 -4.41 0.19
N ALA A 5 -6.21 -3.23 0.11
CA ALA A 5 -6.46 -2.53 -1.14
C ALA A 5 -5.51 -1.35 -1.26
N ILE A 6 -4.75 -1.29 -2.36
CA ILE A 6 -3.84 -0.18 -2.67
C ILE A 6 -4.57 0.80 -3.58
N TYR A 7 -4.46 2.09 -3.27
CA TYR A 7 -4.98 3.17 -4.11
C TYR A 7 -3.81 3.94 -4.73
N GLY A 8 -3.88 4.14 -6.05
CA GLY A 8 -2.86 4.89 -6.80
C GLY A 8 -3.44 6.06 -7.59
N ARG A 9 -2.59 7.06 -7.85
CA ARG A 9 -2.87 8.21 -8.71
C ARG A 9 -1.61 8.58 -9.49
N ALA A 10 -1.74 8.78 -10.80
CA ALA A 10 -0.62 9.15 -11.68
C ALA A 10 0.62 8.22 -11.53
N GLY A 11 0.38 6.92 -11.41
CA GLY A 11 1.45 5.92 -11.28
C GLY A 11 2.09 5.79 -9.89
N ARG A 12 1.63 6.55 -8.89
CA ARG A 12 2.13 6.49 -7.50
C ARG A 12 1.08 6.00 -6.52
N ILE A 13 1.52 5.39 -5.43
CA ILE A 13 0.64 5.05 -4.30
C ILE A 13 0.22 6.31 -3.56
N VAL A 14 -1.06 6.39 -3.20
CA VAL A 14 -1.63 7.51 -2.42
C VAL A 14 -2.37 7.05 -1.15
N GLY A 15 -2.67 5.76 -1.02
CA GLY A 15 -3.38 5.25 0.15
C GLY A 15 -3.43 3.73 0.19
N VAL A 16 -3.69 3.20 1.39
CA VAL A 16 -3.97 1.77 1.58
C VAL A 16 -5.13 1.56 2.55
N LEU A 17 -6.01 0.61 2.24
CA LEU A 17 -7.06 0.14 3.13
C LEU A 17 -6.76 -1.31 3.51
N GLY A 18 -6.38 -1.55 4.77
CA GLY A 18 -6.17 -2.90 5.30
C GLY A 18 -7.35 -3.39 6.13
N PHE A 19 -7.82 -4.61 5.86
CA PHE A 19 -8.84 -5.27 6.67
C PHE A 19 -8.21 -6.42 7.47
N ASN A 20 -8.16 -6.29 8.82
CA ASN A 20 -7.55 -7.25 9.76
C ASN A 20 -6.03 -7.51 9.57
N ARG A 21 -5.24 -6.52 9.10
CA ARG A 21 -3.76 -6.60 9.00
C ARG A 21 -3.05 -5.28 9.39
N PRO A 22 -2.99 -4.92 10.69
CA PRO A 22 -2.34 -3.67 11.13
C PRO A 22 -0.85 -3.58 10.79
N ARG A 23 -0.11 -4.71 10.82
CA ARG A 23 1.32 -4.73 10.44
C ARG A 23 1.57 -4.34 8.98
N HIS A 24 0.65 -4.67 8.07
CA HIS A 24 0.84 -4.39 6.65
C HIS A 24 0.45 -2.96 6.32
N VAL A 25 -0.59 -2.41 6.97
CA VAL A 25 -0.96 -0.99 6.83
C VAL A 25 0.22 -0.08 7.21
N MET A 26 0.97 -0.43 8.26
CA MET A 26 2.16 0.35 8.66
C MET A 26 3.31 0.25 7.66
N ARG A 27 3.46 -0.87 6.93
CA ARG A 27 4.48 -1.00 5.87
C ARG A 27 4.17 -0.10 4.67
N TYR A 28 2.89 0.03 4.31
CA TYR A 28 2.46 0.92 3.22
C TYR A 28 2.58 2.40 3.56
N ARG A 29 2.54 2.77 4.85
CA ARG A 29 2.77 4.17 5.27
C ARG A 29 4.14 4.68 4.77
N ALA A 30 5.20 3.90 4.92
CA ALA A 30 6.53 4.27 4.44
C ALA A 30 6.57 4.43 2.91
N LEU A 31 5.89 3.55 2.16
CA LEU A 31 5.81 3.62 0.70
C LEU A 31 5.02 4.85 0.21
N ILE A 32 3.97 5.23 0.94
CA ILE A 32 3.21 6.46 0.68
C ILE A 32 4.07 7.69 0.96
N GLU A 33 4.77 7.73 2.10
CA GLU A 33 5.68 8.83 2.45
C GLU A 33 6.83 8.98 1.44
N GLN A 34 7.33 7.88 0.88
CA GLN A 34 8.38 7.88 -0.14
C GLN A 34 7.86 8.21 -1.55
N GLY A 35 6.54 8.30 -1.75
CA GLY A 35 5.95 8.51 -3.06
C GLY A 35 6.26 7.39 -4.05
N ALA A 36 6.33 6.16 -3.55
CA ALA A 36 6.67 4.96 -4.33
C ALA A 36 5.71 4.77 -5.52
N SER A 37 6.21 4.10 -6.55
CA SER A 37 5.38 3.72 -7.69
C SER A 37 4.31 2.72 -7.26
N PHE A 38 3.22 2.70 -8.02
CA PHE A 38 2.13 1.76 -7.79
C PHE A 38 2.58 0.29 -7.95
N ASP A 39 3.51 0.04 -8.88
CA ASP A 39 4.05 -1.29 -9.13
C ASP A 39 4.95 -1.78 -7.97
N GLU A 40 5.79 -0.90 -7.42
CA GLU A 40 6.57 -1.21 -6.20
C GLU A 40 5.66 -1.53 -5.01
N ALA A 41 4.55 -0.79 -4.87
CA ALA A 41 3.57 -1.06 -3.83
C ALA A 41 2.83 -2.41 -4.01
N LEU A 42 2.58 -2.83 -5.25
CA LEU A 42 2.02 -4.14 -5.59
C LEU A 42 3.00 -5.28 -5.35
N ALA A 43 4.29 -5.05 -5.61
CA ALA A 43 5.36 -6.02 -5.40
C ALA A 43 5.68 -6.22 -3.91
N ALA A 44 5.30 -5.27 -3.05
CA ALA A 44 5.35 -5.42 -1.60
C ALA A 44 4.28 -6.44 -1.15
N GLU A 45 4.67 -7.71 -1.14
CA GLU A 45 3.82 -8.89 -0.86
C GLU A 45 2.92 -8.77 0.41
N PHE A 46 1.69 -9.29 0.32
CA PHE A 46 0.52 -8.92 1.15
C PHE A 46 0.11 -9.81 2.32
#